data_AF-A0A1G9I9E2-F1
#
_entry.id   AF-A0A1G9I9E2-F1
#
_cell.length_a   1.000
_cell.length_b   1.000
_cell.length_c   1.000
_cell.angle_alpha   90.00
_cell.angle_beta   90.00
_cell.angle_gamma   90.00
#
_symmetry.space_group_name_H-M   'P 1'
#
loop_
_entity.id
_entity.type
_entity.pdbx_description
1 polymer ?
#
loop_
_entity_poly.entity_id
_entity_poly.type
_entity_poly.pdbx_seq_one_letter_code
_entity_poly.pdbx_strand_id
1 'polypeptide(L)'
;MESPVVPRDPKEFSWLIDNFASSTPGVTHALIVSSDGLPLIGAGGMSANVADPLAAMTAGVISLGNNIAREVGEPGCDQVMLKFHTGHFLFMGIGDLAGFAVLVGAGANLGVVAHKMAQMVDAVGHVLTPQMRDELRQMTVSSMAGERA
;
A
#
# COMPACT_ATOMS: atom_id res chain seq x y z
N MET A 1 -5.01 -25.66 -3.55
CA MET A 1 -4.30 -24.45 -3.97
C MET A 1 -5.36 -23.54 -4.54
N GLU A 2 -5.99 -22.72 -3.69
CA GLU A 2 -6.99 -21.74 -4.15
C GLU A 2 -6.30 -20.78 -5.11
N SER A 3 -6.91 -20.54 -6.27
CA SER A 3 -6.46 -19.48 -7.16
C SER A 3 -6.48 -18.15 -6.41
N PRO A 4 -5.51 -17.26 -6.66
CA PRO A 4 -5.56 -15.91 -6.10
C PRO A 4 -6.88 -15.26 -6.52
N VAL A 5 -7.62 -14.74 -5.54
CA VAL A 5 -8.83 -13.95 -5.81
C VAL A 5 -8.35 -12.68 -6.49
N VAL A 6 -8.57 -12.60 -7.81
CA VAL A 6 -8.30 -11.41 -8.61
C VAL A 6 -9.48 -10.47 -8.36
N PRO A 7 -9.29 -9.33 -7.67
CA PRO A 7 -10.40 -8.42 -7.39
C PRO A 7 -10.96 -7.87 -8.71
N ARG A 8 -12.28 -7.81 -8.84
CA ARG A 8 -12.96 -7.37 -10.07
C ARG A 8 -13.56 -5.97 -9.96
N ASP A 9 -13.73 -5.51 -8.73
CA ASP A 9 -14.31 -4.21 -8.40
C ASP A 9 -13.62 -3.61 -7.15
N PRO A 10 -13.85 -2.32 -6.85
CA PRO A 10 -13.26 -1.64 -5.71
C PRO A 10 -13.59 -2.29 -4.34
N LYS A 11 -14.73 -2.96 -4.19
CA LYS A 11 -15.14 -3.58 -2.92
C LYS A 11 -14.38 -4.89 -2.68
N GLU A 12 -14.23 -5.72 -3.71
CA GLU A 12 -13.39 -6.92 -3.64
C GLU A 12 -11.94 -6.53 -3.35
N PHE A 13 -11.47 -5.44 -3.95
CA PHE A 13 -10.14 -4.90 -3.69
C PHE A 13 -10.01 -4.42 -2.23
N SER A 14 -10.99 -3.69 -1.71
CA SER A 14 -11.05 -3.28 -0.30
C SER A 14 -10.94 -4.46 0.65
N TRP A 15 -11.78 -5.47 0.42
CA TRP A 15 -11.79 -6.68 1.22
C TRP A 15 -10.43 -7.39 1.17
N LEU A 16 -9.77 -7.42 0.01
CA LEU A 16 -8.47 -8.06 -0.15
C LEU A 16 -7.37 -7.39 0.69
N ILE A 17 -7.33 -6.06 0.72
CA ILE A 17 -6.35 -5.31 1.54
C ILE A 17 -6.67 -5.44 3.04
N ASP A 18 -7.94 -5.40 3.42
CA ASP A 18 -8.37 -5.65 4.80
C ASP A 18 -8.04 -7.07 5.26
N ASN A 19 -8.24 -8.06 4.40
CA ASN A 19 -7.85 -9.44 4.66
C ASN A 19 -6.33 -9.56 4.82
N PHE A 20 -5.52 -8.88 4.02
CA PHE A 20 -4.07 -8.85 4.23
C PHE A 20 -3.69 -8.28 5.60
N ALA A 21 -4.26 -7.12 5.97
CA ALA A 21 -3.93 -6.46 7.22
C ALA A 21 -4.33 -7.32 8.44
N SER A 22 -5.49 -7.97 8.39
CA SER A 22 -5.99 -8.81 9.47
C SER A 22 -5.34 -10.20 9.55
N SER A 23 -4.94 -10.79 8.41
CA SER A 23 -4.37 -12.14 8.36
C SER A 23 -2.84 -12.19 8.42
N THR A 24 -2.15 -11.04 8.33
CA THR A 24 -0.68 -10.97 8.38
C THR A 24 -0.21 -10.53 9.77
N PRO A 25 0.38 -11.43 10.58
CA PRO A 25 0.80 -11.10 11.94
C PRO A 25 1.79 -9.94 11.98
N GLY A 26 1.52 -8.97 12.85
CA GLY A 26 2.37 -7.79 13.06
C GLY A 26 2.09 -6.62 12.13
N VAL A 27 1.27 -6.78 11.08
CA VAL A 27 0.74 -5.64 10.31
C VAL A 27 -0.26 -4.89 11.18
N THR A 28 -0.10 -3.58 11.26
CA THR A 28 -1.02 -2.68 11.98
C THR A 28 -1.94 -1.95 11.01
N HIS A 29 -1.37 -1.49 9.89
CA HIS A 29 -2.11 -0.82 8.84
C HIS A 29 -1.47 -1.13 7.48
N ALA A 30 -2.29 -1.04 6.44
CA ALA A 30 -1.84 -1.17 5.07
C ALA A 30 -2.52 -0.09 4.22
N LEU A 31 -1.81 0.43 3.21
CA LEU A 31 -2.26 1.52 2.37
C LEU A 31 -1.73 1.31 0.95
N ILE A 32 -2.62 1.31 -0.02
CA ILE A 32 -2.26 1.42 -1.43
C ILE A 32 -2.24 2.90 -1.78
N VAL A 33 -1.11 3.35 -2.30
CA VAL A 33 -0.84 4.74 -2.64
C VAL A 33 -0.62 4.84 -4.14
N SER A 34 -1.21 5.86 -4.77
CA SER A 34 -0.92 6.18 -6.16
C SER A 34 0.47 6.79 -6.29
N SER A 35 1.11 6.67 -7.46
CA SER A 35 2.43 7.25 -7.72
C SER A 35 2.51 8.78 -7.51
N ASP A 36 1.37 9.47 -7.52
CA ASP A 36 1.24 10.91 -7.26
C ASP A 36 0.99 11.26 -5.78
N GLY A 37 0.99 10.27 -4.87
CA GLY A 37 0.87 10.47 -3.44
C GLY A 37 -0.55 10.57 -2.91
N LEU A 38 -1.54 10.12 -3.69
CA LEU A 38 -2.93 10.04 -3.24
C LEU A 38 -3.25 8.66 -2.65
N PRO A 39 -3.97 8.58 -1.52
CA PRO A 39 -4.42 7.30 -1.00
C PRO A 39 -5.49 6.71 -1.92
N LEU A 40 -5.30 5.46 -2.32
CA LEU A 40 -6.28 4.71 -3.10
C LEU A 40 -7.16 3.86 -2.18
N ILE A 41 -6.55 3.12 -1.26
CA ILE A 41 -7.28 2.31 -0.29
C ILE A 41 -6.47 2.01 0.97
N GLY A 42 -7.08 2.20 2.14
CA GLY A 42 -6.48 1.94 3.45
C GLY A 42 -7.16 0.77 4.15
N ALA A 43 -6.41 0.09 5.02
CA ALA A 43 -6.89 -1.04 5.82
C ALA A 43 -6.32 -1.00 7.25
N GLY A 44 -6.90 -1.83 8.13
CA GLY A 44 -6.50 -1.90 9.55
C GLY A 44 -7.08 -0.77 10.40
N GLY A 45 -8.25 -0.24 10.03
CA GLY A 45 -8.87 0.89 10.73
C GLY A 45 -8.17 2.22 10.50
N MET A 46 -7.39 2.35 9.42
CA MET A 46 -6.71 3.59 9.07
C MET A 46 -7.74 4.69 8.78
N SER A 47 -7.76 5.74 9.60
CA SER A 47 -8.61 6.89 9.36
C SER A 47 -8.09 7.74 8.19
N ALA A 48 -9.02 8.47 7.56
CA ALA A 48 -8.71 9.40 6.47
C ALA A 48 -7.60 10.40 6.83
N ASN A 49 -7.64 10.93 8.05
CA ASN A 49 -6.68 11.92 8.55
C ASN A 49 -5.26 11.35 8.70
N VAL A 50 -5.10 10.03 8.71
CA VAL A 50 -3.80 9.34 8.70
C VAL A 50 -3.42 8.91 7.28
N ALA A 51 -4.39 8.43 6.48
CA ALA A 51 -4.16 7.95 5.12
C ALA A 51 -3.62 9.06 4.20
N ASP A 52 -4.23 10.26 4.21
CA ASP A 52 -3.84 11.37 3.34
C ASP A 52 -2.38 11.82 3.58
N PRO A 53 -1.96 12.15 4.83
CA PRO A 53 -0.57 12.53 5.07
C PRO A 53 0.41 11.38 4.82
N LEU A 54 0.05 10.14 5.16
CA LEU A 54 0.91 8.98 4.95
C LEU A 54 1.15 8.72 3.46
N ALA A 55 0.12 8.86 2.61
CA ALA A 55 0.24 8.73 1.16
C ALA A 55 1.20 9.79 0.59
N ALA A 56 1.04 11.05 1.01
CA ALA A 56 1.91 12.15 0.57
C ALA A 56 3.37 11.93 1.01
N MET A 57 3.60 11.53 2.27
CA MET A 57 4.95 11.20 2.76
C MET A 57 5.56 10.02 2.02
N THR A 58 4.76 9.00 1.71
CA THR A 58 5.19 7.82 0.95
C THR A 58 5.69 8.21 -0.44
N ALA A 59 4.98 9.10 -1.15
CA ALA A 59 5.45 9.61 -2.44
C ALA A 59 6.81 10.32 -2.34
N GLY A 60 7.04 11.07 -1.27
CA GLY A 60 8.35 11.67 -0.98
C GLY A 60 9.46 10.63 -0.78
N VAL A 61 9.19 9.58 0.00
CA VAL A 61 10.12 8.47 0.25
C VAL A 61 10.47 7.73 -1.05
N ILE A 62 9.48 7.46 -1.91
CA ILE A 62 9.69 6.82 -3.22
C ILE A 62 10.54 7.72 -4.13
N SER A 63 10.25 9.03 -4.16
CA SER A 63 11.03 9.99 -4.95
C SER A 63 12.51 9.99 -4.53
N LEU A 64 12.78 9.98 -3.23
CA LEU A 64 14.14 9.87 -2.71
C LEU A 64 14.80 8.54 -3.10
N GLY A 65 14.09 7.42 -2.96
CA GLY A 65 14.59 6.11 -3.36
C GLY A 65 14.97 6.05 -4.84
N ASN A 66 14.10 6.55 -5.71
CA ASN A 66 14.34 6.61 -7.16
C ASN A 66 15.50 7.56 -7.53
N ASN A 67 15.66 8.67 -6.82
CA ASN A 67 16.80 9.57 -7.01
C ASN A 67 18.12 8.89 -6.62
N ILE A 68 18.13 8.16 -5.50
CA ILE A 68 19.30 7.37 -5.08
C ILE A 68 19.62 6.31 -6.12
N ALA A 69 18.62 5.55 -6.58
CA ALA A 69 18.80 4.52 -7.60
C ALA A 69 19.46 5.09 -8.87
N ARG A 70 18.95 6.24 -9.36
CA ARG A 70 19.53 6.93 -10.51
C ARG A 70 20.99 7.33 -10.30
N GLU A 71 21.32 7.85 -9.12
CA GLU A 71 22.69 8.28 -8.79
C GLU A 71 23.68 7.11 -8.82
N VAL A 72 23.24 5.90 -8.49
CA VAL A 72 24.08 4.69 -8.50
C VAL A 72 23.94 3.85 -9.78
N GLY A 73 23.18 4.31 -10.77
CA GLY A 73 22.99 3.62 -12.05
C GLY A 73 21.99 2.45 -12.03
N GLU A 74 21.14 2.38 -11.02
CA GLU A 74 20.03 1.41 -10.92
C GLU A 74 18.77 1.95 -11.61
N PRO A 75 17.90 1.07 -12.17
CA PRO A 75 16.73 1.49 -12.92
C PRO A 75 15.63 2.15 -12.07
N GLY A 76 15.57 1.83 -10.77
CA GLY A 76 14.55 2.35 -9.85
C GLY A 76 14.68 1.76 -8.45
N CYS A 77 13.78 2.17 -7.56
CA CYS A 77 13.69 1.66 -6.19
C CYS A 77 12.41 0.84 -6.01
N ASP A 78 12.55 -0.49 -5.95
CA ASP A 78 11.40 -1.39 -5.85
C ASP A 78 10.82 -1.43 -4.43
N GLN A 79 11.66 -1.25 -3.41
CA GLN A 79 11.31 -1.44 -2.01
C GLN A 79 12.02 -0.44 -1.09
N VAL A 80 11.32 -0.01 -0.04
CA VAL A 80 11.89 0.80 1.04
C VAL A 80 11.51 0.20 2.39
N MET A 81 12.46 0.16 3.32
CA MET A 81 12.23 -0.17 4.72
C MET A 81 12.77 0.94 5.62
N LEU A 82 11.91 1.48 6.46
CA LEU A 82 12.29 2.39 7.53
C LEU A 82 12.05 1.72 8.88
N LYS A 83 13.07 1.75 9.74
CA LYS A 83 13.00 1.22 11.11
C LYS A 83 12.72 2.34 12.09
N PHE A 84 11.72 2.13 12.95
CA PHE A 84 11.37 3.01 14.06
C PHE A 84 11.60 2.31 15.39
N HIS A 85 11.48 3.06 16.49
CA HIS A 85 11.62 2.50 17.84
C HIS A 85 10.58 1.42 18.14
N THR A 86 9.36 1.58 17.63
CA THR A 86 8.19 0.75 17.95
C THR A 86 7.66 -0.04 16.76
N GLY A 87 8.41 -0.10 15.66
CA GLY A 87 7.92 -0.75 14.45
C GLY A 87 8.73 -0.44 13.19
N HIS A 88 8.14 -0.73 12.05
CA HIS A 88 8.72 -0.51 10.73
C HIS A 88 7.68 0.07 9.78
N PHE A 89 8.14 0.84 8.82
CA PHE A 89 7.40 1.15 7.60
C PHE A 89 8.05 0.36 6.46
N LEU A 90 7.22 -0.36 5.70
CA LEU A 90 7.62 -1.09 4.51
C LEU A 90 6.86 -0.52 3.31
N PHE A 91 7.56 -0.41 2.20
CA PHE A 91 6.99 -0.02 0.92
C PHE A 91 7.44 -1.00 -0.17
N MET A 92 6.52 -1.36 -1.07
CA MET A 92 6.81 -2.12 -2.28
C MET A 92 6.05 -1.51 -3.46
N GLY A 93 6.74 -1.26 -4.58
CA GLY A 93 6.09 -0.77 -5.81
C GLY A 93 5.04 -1.74 -6.36
N ILE A 94 3.98 -1.22 -6.96
CA ILE A 94 2.98 -2.00 -7.70
C ILE A 94 2.92 -1.47 -9.13
N GLY A 95 3.70 -2.12 -10.01
CA GLY A 95 3.94 -1.59 -11.36
C GLY A 95 4.44 -0.14 -11.31
N ASP A 96 4.11 0.64 -12.34
CA ASP A 96 4.58 2.03 -12.46
C ASP A 96 3.67 3.06 -11.78
N LEU A 97 2.51 2.61 -11.30
CA LEU A 97 1.33 3.46 -11.10
C LEU A 97 0.85 3.54 -9.66
N ALA A 98 1.33 2.65 -8.80
CA ALA A 98 0.94 2.57 -7.40
C ALA A 98 2.05 1.95 -6.57
N GLY A 99 1.85 1.92 -5.26
CA GLY A 99 2.69 1.16 -4.35
C GLY A 99 1.96 0.80 -3.06
N PHE A 100 2.52 -0.16 -2.35
CA PHE A 100 1.95 -0.74 -1.15
C PHE A 100 2.75 -0.37 0.08
N ALA A 101 2.20 0.51 0.90
CA ALA A 101 2.76 0.94 2.16
C ALA A 101 2.16 0.15 3.33
N VAL A 102 3.00 -0.37 4.22
CA VAL A 102 2.59 -1.21 5.35
C VAL A 102 3.29 -0.75 6.62
N LEU A 103 2.51 -0.52 7.68
CA LEU A 103 3.01 -0.22 9.02
C LEU A 103 3.02 -1.49 9.84
N VAL A 104 4.17 -1.81 10.41
CA VAL A 104 4.43 -3.07 11.12
C VAL A 104 4.81 -2.77 12.57
N GLY A 105 4.19 -3.46 13.52
CA GLY A 105 4.49 -3.34 14.94
C GLY A 105 5.85 -3.96 15.33
N ALA A 106 6.32 -3.62 16.53
CA ALA A 106 7.54 -4.20 17.10
C ALA A 106 7.44 -5.74 17.25
N GLY A 107 8.56 -6.43 17.06
CA GLY A 107 8.64 -7.88 17.24
C GLY A 107 8.04 -8.73 16.11
N ALA A 108 7.45 -8.10 15.07
CA ALA A 108 6.93 -8.80 13.92
C ALA A 108 8.04 -9.48 13.09
N ASN A 109 7.70 -10.60 12.46
CA ASN A 109 8.60 -11.25 11.50
C ASN A 109 8.51 -10.51 10.16
N LEU A 110 9.47 -9.63 9.89
CA LEU A 110 9.50 -8.82 8.67
C LEU A 110 9.62 -9.67 7.39
N GLY A 111 10.24 -10.86 7.46
CA GLY A 111 10.30 -11.76 6.31
C GLY A 111 8.93 -12.29 5.90
N VAL A 112 8.08 -12.61 6.89
CA VAL A 112 6.68 -13.02 6.64
C VAL A 112 5.87 -11.86 6.07
N VAL A 113 6.01 -10.66 6.63
CA VAL A 113 5.31 -9.47 6.14
C VAL A 113 5.72 -9.15 4.70
N ALA A 114 7.03 -9.08 4.43
CA ALA A 114 7.54 -8.81 3.09
C ALA A 114 7.12 -9.87 2.07
N HIS A 115 7.12 -11.15 2.46
CA HIS A 115 6.61 -12.23 1.59
C HIS A 115 5.12 -12.06 1.27
N LYS A 116 4.30 -11.74 2.28
CA LYS A 116 2.87 -11.47 2.07
C LYS A 116 2.63 -10.22 1.21
N MET A 117 3.45 -9.19 1.38
CA MET A 117 3.40 -8.00 0.52
C MET A 117 3.72 -8.36 -0.92
N ALA A 118 4.77 -9.15 -1.19
CA ALA A 118 5.11 -9.59 -2.54
C ALA A 118 3.94 -10.38 -3.18
N GLN A 119 3.35 -11.33 -2.44
CA GLN A 119 2.15 -12.05 -2.90
C GLN A 119 0.99 -11.11 -3.22
N MET A 120 0.79 -10.06 -2.42
CA MET A 120 -0.25 -9.06 -2.67
C MET A 120 0.05 -8.28 -3.94
N VAL A 121 1.25 -7.73 -4.07
CA VAL A 121 1.70 -6.95 -5.24
C VAL A 121 1.53 -7.76 -6.53
N ASP A 122 1.96 -9.02 -6.52
CA ASP A 122 1.79 -9.92 -7.68
C ASP A 122 0.31 -10.17 -8.01
N ALA A 123 -0.53 -10.35 -6.99
CA ALA A 123 -1.96 -10.61 -7.19
C ALA A 123 -2.74 -9.39 -7.72
N VAL A 124 -2.38 -8.19 -7.26
CA VAL A 124 -3.13 -6.96 -7.60
C VAL A 124 -2.52 -6.14 -8.73
N GLY A 125 -1.25 -6.36 -9.08
CA GLY A 125 -0.52 -5.54 -10.04
C GLY A 125 -1.18 -5.46 -11.42
N HIS A 126 -1.71 -6.57 -11.92
CA HIS A 126 -2.44 -6.60 -13.20
C HIS A 126 -3.85 -6.00 -13.15
N VAL A 127 -4.41 -5.82 -11.95
CA VAL A 127 -5.78 -5.33 -11.74
C VAL A 127 -5.82 -3.82 -11.49
N LEU A 128 -4.73 -3.24 -10.98
CA LEU A 128 -4.56 -1.80 -10.73
C LEU A 128 -4.41 -0.96 -12.01
N THR A 129 -5.31 -1.20 -12.96
CA THR A 129 -5.48 -0.39 -14.18
C THR A 129 -5.82 1.06 -13.82
N PRO A 130 -5.60 2.02 -14.74
CA PRO A 130 -6.03 3.41 -14.54
C PRO A 130 -7.50 3.54 -14.10
N GLN A 131 -8.40 2.79 -14.74
CA GLN A 131 -9.83 2.79 -14.38
C GLN A 131 -10.07 2.32 -12.94
N MET A 132 -9.50 1.19 -12.54
CA MET A 132 -9.65 0.67 -11.18
C MET A 132 -9.13 1.67 -10.12
N ARG A 133 -8.04 2.38 -10.41
CA ARG A 133 -7.51 3.43 -9.51
C ARG A 133 -8.47 4.60 -9.36
N ASP A 134 -9.07 5.06 -10.47
CA ASP A 134 -10.06 6.13 -10.44
C ASP A 134 -11.31 5.72 -9.64
N GLU A 135 -11.78 4.48 -9.81
CA GLU A 135 -12.91 3.92 -9.06
C GLU A 135 -12.59 3.80 -7.56
N LEU A 136 -11.41 3.28 -7.20
CA LEU A 136 -10.93 3.21 -5.81
C LEU A 136 -10.85 4.60 -5.18
N ARG A 137 -10.30 5.58 -5.91
CA ARG A 137 -10.21 6.96 -5.44
C ARG A 137 -11.58 7.57 -5.19
N GLN A 138 -12.54 7.39 -6.09
CA GLN A 138 -13.91 7.90 -5.93
C GLN A 138 -14.61 7.25 -4.73
N MET A 139 -14.41 5.95 -4.51
CA MET A 139 -14.93 5.23 -3.35
C MET A 139 -14.33 5.78 -2.04
N THR A 140 -13.01 5.97 -2.00
CA THR A 140 -12.31 6.51 -0.83
C THR A 140 -12.77 7.93 -0.49
N VAL A 141 -12.86 8.81 -1.49
CA VAL A 141 -13.39 10.18 -1.30
C VAL A 141 -14.84 10.15 -0.77
N SER A 142 -15.67 9.24 -1.29
CA SER A 142 -17.07 9.11 -0.85
C SER A 142 -17.19 8.59 0.59
N SER A 143 -16.31 7.65 0.99
CA SER A 143 -16.25 7.14 2.37
C SER A 143 -15.81 8.23 3.35
N MET A 144 -14.80 9.02 2.99
CA MET A 144 -14.30 10.12 3.82
C MET A 144 -15.32 11.26 3.99
N ALA A 145 -16.14 11.52 2.98
CA ALA A 145 -17.22 12.51 3.06
C ALA A 145 -18.33 12.07 4.03
N GLY A 146 -18.61 10.76 4.12
CA GLY A 146 -19.61 10.21 5.03
C GLY A 146 -19.22 10.24 6.50
N GLU A 147 -17.93 10.19 6.84
CA GLU A 147 -17.44 10.25 8.23
C GLU A 147 -17.44 11.68 8.83
N ARG A 148 -17.67 12.71 8.00
CA ARG A 148 -17.66 14.12 8.40
C ARG A 148 -19.06 14.73 8.54
N ALA A 149 -20.13 13.95 8.29
CA ALA A 149 -21.53 14.36 8.38
C ALA A 149 -22.19 13.83 9.65
#